data_AF-A0AAN6WU19-F1
#
_entry.id   AF-A0AAN6WU19-F1
#
_cell.length_a   1.000
_cell.length_b   1.000
_cell.length_c   1.000
_cell.angle_alpha   90.00
_cell.angle_beta   90.00
_cell.angle_gamma   90.00
#
_symmetry.space_group_name_H-M   'P 1'
#
loop_
_entity.id
_entity.type
_entity.pdbx_description
1 polymer ?
#
loop_
_entity_poly.entity_id
_entity_poly.type
_entity_poly.pdbx_seq_one_letter_code
_entity_poly.pdbx_strand_id
1 'polypeptide(L)'
;MAAAVCSHSGSGIVNPFDNHGDAGHFIASHAPLVGSAGFVGYSVKAADGSGTTLCLRLLASNPYMAPFSSNMALAAILTSDDPVDQGDYDTLYKKSDQTSDQHQFSGKTVKVRAAIGTADEATATYTIIFE
;
A
#
# COMPACT_ATOMS: atom_id res chain seq x y z
N MET A 1 20.18 4.00 -3.69
CA MET A 1 19.24 2.98 -3.17
C MET A 1 18.33 2.63 -4.33
N ALA A 2 18.45 1.43 -4.90
CA ALA A 2 17.67 1.05 -6.07
C ALA A 2 16.34 0.46 -5.58
N ALA A 3 15.26 1.24 -5.69
CA ALA A 3 13.90 0.74 -5.53
C ALA A 3 13.50 0.08 -6.86
N ALA A 4 13.29 -1.24 -6.84
CA ALA A 4 12.68 -1.93 -7.96
C ALA A 4 11.16 -1.89 -7.76
N VAL A 5 10.49 -0.92 -8.36
CA VAL A 5 9.03 -0.92 -8.50
C VAL A 5 8.68 -2.00 -9.51
N CYS A 6 8.48 -3.23 -9.04
CA CYS A 6 7.80 -4.24 -9.83
C CYS A 6 6.31 -4.02 -9.61
N SER A 7 5.70 -3.21 -10.46
CA SER A 7 4.25 -3.13 -10.54
C SER A 7 3.74 -4.49 -11.00
N HIS A 8 3.24 -5.33 -10.09
CA HIS A 8 2.39 -6.43 -10.49
C HIS A 8 1.10 -5.81 -11.02
N SER A 9 0.89 -5.91 -12.34
CA SER A 9 -0.38 -5.56 -12.98
C SER A 9 -1.42 -6.62 -12.67
N GLY A 10 -1.76 -6.78 -11.39
CA GLY A 10 -3.01 -7.41 -10.98
C GLY A 10 -4.16 -6.45 -11.28
N SER A 11 -4.43 -6.21 -12.57
CA SER A 11 -5.61 -5.46 -13.00
C SER A 11 -6.85 -6.35 -12.80
N GLY A 12 -7.27 -6.49 -11.55
CA GLY A 12 -8.50 -7.15 -11.16
C GLY A 12 -9.38 -6.18 -10.39
N ILE A 13 -10.67 -6.11 -10.74
CA ILE A 13 -11.66 -5.48 -9.87
C ILE A 13 -11.72 -6.33 -8.60
N VAL A 14 -11.25 -5.79 -7.47
CA VAL A 14 -11.46 -6.42 -6.16
C VAL A 14 -12.91 -6.17 -5.76
N ASN A 15 -13.72 -7.21 -5.77
CA ASN A 15 -15.09 -7.13 -5.31
C ASN A 15 -15.09 -6.95 -3.78
N PRO A 16 -15.73 -5.91 -3.22
CA PRO A 16 -15.74 -5.67 -1.78
C PRO A 16 -16.37 -6.81 -0.96
N PHE A 17 -17.06 -7.77 -1.60
CA PHE A 17 -17.66 -8.93 -0.95
C PHE A 17 -16.78 -10.20 -1.00
N ASP A 18 -15.69 -10.21 -1.78
CA ASP A 18 -14.77 -11.36 -1.86
C ASP A 18 -13.63 -11.30 -0.82
N ASN A 19 -13.66 -10.29 0.07
CA ASN A 19 -12.94 -10.15 1.35
C ASN A 19 -11.40 -10.32 1.36
N HIS A 20 -10.76 -10.62 0.24
CA HIS A 20 -9.30 -10.70 0.13
C HIS A 20 -8.83 -10.35 -1.28
N GLY A 21 -7.70 -9.65 -1.36
CA GLY A 21 -6.94 -9.45 -2.58
C GLY A 21 -5.49 -9.72 -2.25
N ASP A 22 -4.89 -10.71 -2.89
CA ASP A 22 -3.50 -11.07 -2.68
C ASP A 22 -2.62 -10.35 -3.69
N ALA A 23 -1.61 -9.64 -3.19
CA ALA A 23 -0.57 -9.03 -4.00
C ALA A 23 0.80 -9.43 -3.44
N GLY A 24 1.68 -9.92 -4.30
CA GLY A 24 3.05 -10.33 -3.94
C GLY A 24 4.09 -9.45 -4.64
N HIS A 25 5.20 -9.20 -3.94
CA HIS A 25 6.40 -8.57 -4.52
C HIS A 25 7.62 -9.42 -4.15
N PHE A 26 8.47 -9.69 -5.15
CA PHE A 26 9.71 -10.44 -4.98
C PHE A 26 10.90 -9.52 -5.26
N ILE A 27 12.02 -9.77 -4.59
CA ILE A 27 13.28 -9.06 -4.84
C ILE A 27 13.74 -9.35 -6.28
N ALA A 28 13.64 -8.37 -7.17
CA ALA A 28 14.04 -8.48 -8.57
C ALA A 28 15.48 -8.00 -8.85
N SER A 29 16.38 -8.20 -7.90
CA SER A 29 17.75 -7.68 -7.99
C SER A 29 18.77 -8.77 -7.70
N HIS A 30 19.74 -8.92 -8.61
CA HIS A 30 20.94 -9.75 -8.40
C HIS A 30 21.95 -9.12 -7.42
N ALA A 31 21.62 -7.96 -6.82
CA ALA A 31 22.49 -7.34 -5.83
C ALA A 31 22.37 -8.07 -4.48
N PRO A 32 23.48 -8.49 -3.86
CA PRO A 32 23.46 -9.37 -2.69
C PRO A 32 23.03 -8.70 -1.37
N LEU A 33 22.79 -7.39 -1.35
CA LEU A 33 22.52 -6.60 -0.13
C LEU A 33 21.33 -5.65 -0.34
N VAL A 34 20.19 -6.18 -0.80
CA VAL A 34 18.96 -5.40 -0.98
C VAL A 34 17.78 -6.10 -0.33
N GLY A 35 16.88 -5.32 0.27
CA GLY A 35 15.60 -5.80 0.76
C GLY A 35 14.51 -5.74 -0.32
N SER A 36 13.26 -6.03 0.06
CA SER A 36 12.08 -5.82 -0.77
C SER A 36 11.32 -4.57 -0.33
N ALA A 37 10.73 -3.88 -1.29
CA ALA A 37 9.73 -2.86 -1.03
C ALA A 37 8.69 -2.88 -2.14
N GLY A 38 7.43 -2.80 -1.75
CA GLY A 38 6.28 -2.82 -2.64
C GLY A 38 5.39 -1.60 -2.40
N PHE A 39 4.79 -1.10 -3.47
CA PHE A 39 3.84 -0.01 -3.42
C PHE A 39 2.70 -0.28 -4.40
N VAL A 40 1.48 -0.28 -3.88
CA VAL A 40 0.28 -0.57 -4.67
C VAL A 40 -0.77 0.50 -4.43
N GLY A 41 -1.56 0.76 -5.47
CA GLY A 41 -2.66 1.73 -5.43
C GLY A 41 -3.97 1.07 -5.81
N TYR A 42 -5.04 1.43 -5.11
CA TYR A 42 -6.41 1.02 -5.45
C TYR A 42 -7.32 2.23 -5.52
N SER A 43 -8.19 2.28 -6.53
CA SER A 43 -9.21 3.34 -6.64
C SER A 43 -10.57 2.76 -6.27
N VAL A 44 -11.24 3.39 -5.30
CA VAL A 44 -12.59 3.08 -4.83
C VAL A 44 -13.53 4.12 -5.41
N LYS A 45 -14.47 3.67 -6.26
CA LYS A 45 -15.47 4.55 -6.88
C LYS A 45 -16.75 4.55 -6.06
N ALA A 46 -17.34 5.73 -5.89
CA ALA A 46 -18.62 5.84 -5.20
C ALA A 46 -19.73 5.18 -6.04
N ALA A 47 -20.57 4.37 -5.39
CA ALA A 47 -21.69 3.69 -6.04
C ALA A 47 -22.90 4.61 -6.29
N ASP A 48 -22.87 5.83 -5.75
CA ASP A 48 -23.93 6.84 -5.83
C ASP A 48 -23.99 7.58 -7.17
N GLY A 49 -23.08 7.26 -8.12
CA GLY A 49 -23.02 7.90 -9.43
C GLY A 49 -22.45 9.32 -9.42
N SER A 50 -21.92 9.80 -8.29
CA SER A 50 -21.32 11.14 -8.16
C SER A 50 -20.01 11.31 -8.94
N GLY A 51 -19.38 10.20 -9.36
CA GLY A 51 -18.04 10.20 -9.98
C GLY A 51 -16.91 10.39 -8.96
N THR A 52 -17.21 10.48 -7.67
CA THR A 52 -16.21 10.62 -6.60
C THR A 52 -15.36 9.36 -6.53
N THR A 53 -14.03 9.55 -6.50
CA THR A 53 -13.06 8.46 -6.40
C THR A 53 -12.14 8.69 -5.21
N LEU A 54 -11.90 7.63 -4.44
CA LEU A 54 -10.96 7.61 -3.32
C LEU A 54 -9.83 6.66 -3.67
N CYS A 55 -8.60 7.10 -3.45
CA CYS A 55 -7.41 6.35 -3.82
C CYS A 55 -6.69 5.86 -2.57
N LEU A 56 -6.52 4.56 -2.45
CA LEU A 56 -5.71 3.92 -1.42
C LEU A 56 -4.27 3.79 -1.92
N ARG A 57 -3.31 4.08 -1.06
CA ARG A 57 -1.87 3.87 -1.28
C ARG A 57 -1.34 2.99 -0.18
N LEU A 58 -0.82 1.82 -0.54
CA LEU A 58 -0.37 0.80 0.41
C LEU A 58 1.11 0.50 0.14
N LEU A 59 1.96 0.72 1.13
CA LEU A 59 3.42 0.56 1.04
C LEU A 59 3.89 -0.48 2.04
N ALA A 60 4.68 -1.45 1.58
CA ALA A 60 5.41 -2.38 2.43
C ALA A 60 6.90 -2.28 2.16
N SER A 61 7.72 -2.40 3.19
CA SER A 61 9.18 -2.43 3.08
C SER A 61 9.75 -3.44 4.07
N ASN A 62 10.61 -4.32 3.56
CA ASN A 62 11.33 -5.34 4.30
C ASN A 62 12.83 -5.20 3.94
N PRO A 63 13.60 -4.45 4.73
CA PRO A 63 14.98 -4.14 4.44
C PRO A 63 15.93 -5.29 4.83
N TYR A 64 16.96 -5.53 4.01
CA TYR A 64 17.95 -6.60 4.23
C TYR A 64 18.74 -6.48 5.55
N MET A 65 18.92 -5.26 6.08
CA MET A 65 19.75 -5.01 7.27
C MET A 65 18.90 -4.89 8.54
N ALA A 66 18.44 -6.03 9.05
CA ALA A 66 17.61 -6.15 10.25
C ALA A 66 18.14 -5.45 11.53
N PRO A 67 19.44 -5.19 11.77
CA PRO A 67 19.84 -4.42 12.96
C PRO A 67 19.73 -2.88 12.80
N PHE A 68 19.53 -2.36 11.59
CA PHE A 68 19.51 -0.91 11.32
C PHE A 68 18.17 -0.40 10.79
N SER A 69 17.26 -1.30 10.44
CA SER A 69 15.98 -0.96 9.84
C SER A 69 14.97 -2.07 10.09
N SER A 70 13.79 -1.69 10.56
CA SER A 70 12.67 -2.60 10.80
C SER A 70 11.79 -2.72 9.55
N ASN A 71 11.05 -3.82 9.46
CA ASN A 71 9.95 -3.94 8.51
C ASN A 71 8.93 -2.81 8.74
N MET A 72 8.38 -2.29 7.65
CA MET A 72 7.42 -1.19 7.68
C MET A 72 6.24 -1.50 6.76
N ALA A 73 5.04 -1.18 7.22
CA ALA A 73 3.86 -1.09 6.38
C ALA A 73 3.13 0.22 6.67
N LEU A 74 2.84 0.96 5.62
CA LEU A 74 2.24 2.29 5.66
C LEU A 74 1.03 2.34 4.72
N ALA A 75 0.06 3.17 5.07
CA ALA A 75 -1.13 3.36 4.24
C ALA A 75 -1.58 4.81 4.22
N ALA A 76 -2.06 5.28 3.08
CA ALA A 76 -2.64 6.60 2.92
C ALA A 76 -3.90 6.57 2.06
N ILE A 77 -4.78 7.53 2.30
CA ILE A 77 -5.98 7.79 1.51
C ILE A 77 -5.79 9.14 0.80
N LEU A 78 -5.88 9.11 -0.52
CA LEU A 78 -5.80 10.28 -1.40
C LEU A 78 -7.14 10.51 -2.09
N THR A 79 -7.38 11.75 -2.50
CA THR A 79 -8.58 12.17 -3.24
C THR A 79 -8.32 12.47 -4.71
N SER A 80 -7.06 12.39 -5.16
CA SER A 80 -6.69 12.45 -6.58
C SER A 80 -6.45 11.05 -7.14
N ASP A 81 -6.94 10.82 -8.37
CA ASP A 81 -6.76 9.57 -9.13
C ASP A 81 -5.48 9.61 -9.96
N ASP A 82 -4.39 10.07 -9.33
CA ASP A 82 -3.09 10.07 -9.98
C ASP A 82 -2.55 8.63 -10.07
N PRO A 83 -1.82 8.26 -11.13
CA PRO A 83 -1.12 6.99 -11.18
C PRO A 83 -0.13 6.85 -10.02
N VAL A 84 0.10 5.61 -9.59
CA VAL A 84 1.15 5.31 -8.61
C VAL A 84 2.52 5.60 -9.23
N ASP A 85 3.34 6.40 -8.54
CA ASP A 85 4.70 6.71 -8.96
C ASP A 85 5.73 6.64 -7.80
N GLN A 86 6.99 6.88 -8.14
CA GLN A 86 8.10 6.89 -7.18
C GLN A 86 8.02 8.06 -6.19
N GLY A 87 7.45 9.20 -6.59
CA GLY A 87 7.30 10.37 -5.73
C GLY A 87 6.29 10.12 -4.61
N ASP A 88 5.17 9.48 -4.94
CA ASP A 88 4.18 9.00 -3.97
C ASP A 88 4.80 8.01 -2.99
N TYR A 89 5.58 7.04 -3.50
CA TYR A 89 6.31 6.09 -2.66
C TYR A 89 7.24 6.81 -1.68
N ASP A 90 8.12 7.69 -2.18
CA ASP A 90 9.10 8.42 -1.37
C ASP A 90 8.39 9.30 -0.32
N THR A 91 7.26 9.90 -0.68
CA THR A 91 6.46 10.75 0.19
C THR A 91 5.85 9.96 1.34
N LEU A 92 5.25 8.81 1.04
CA LEU A 92 4.67 7.96 2.06
C LEU A 92 5.76 7.30 2.93
N TYR A 93 6.85 6.83 2.32
CA TYR A 93 7.96 6.20 3.03
C TYR A 93 8.61 7.12 4.08
N LYS A 94 8.68 8.44 3.79
CA LYS A 94 9.18 9.46 4.73
C LYS A 94 8.25 9.70 5.91
N LYS A 95 6.99 9.30 5.83
CA LYS A 95 6.01 9.36 6.92
C LYS A 95 5.97 8.02 7.65
N SER A 96 7.09 7.67 8.29
CA SER A 96 7.34 6.33 8.85
C SER A 96 6.36 5.87 9.94
N ASP A 97 5.55 6.78 10.46
CA ASP A 97 4.51 6.55 11.47
C ASP A 97 3.09 6.41 10.87
N GLN A 98 2.92 6.63 9.57
CA GLN A 98 1.63 6.58 8.87
C GLN A 98 1.15 5.13 8.63
N THR A 99 0.88 4.41 9.72
CA THR A 99 0.34 3.04 9.72
C THR A 99 -1.18 3.01 9.61
N SER A 100 -1.85 4.17 9.68
CA SER A 100 -3.29 4.29 9.48
C SER A 100 -3.68 5.65 8.93
N ASP A 101 -4.77 5.69 8.19
CA ASP A 101 -5.35 6.92 7.66
C ASP A 101 -6.88 6.82 7.61
N GLN A 102 -7.56 7.96 7.57
CA GLN A 102 -9.02 8.01 7.49
C GLN A 102 -9.52 9.19 6.65
N HIS A 103 -10.60 8.98 5.92
CA HIS A 103 -11.20 10.02 5.09
C HIS A 103 -12.73 9.88 5.01
N GLN A 104 -13.44 10.99 4.81
CA GLN A 104 -14.87 10.98 4.48
C GLN A 104 -15.09 10.66 2.99
N PHE A 105 -15.97 9.72 2.68
CA PHE A 105 -16.25 9.30 1.31
C PHE A 105 -17.70 8.84 1.17
N SER A 106 -18.46 9.49 0.27
CA SER A 106 -19.86 9.14 -0.02
C SER A 106 -20.76 9.06 1.24
N GLY A 107 -20.55 9.96 2.21
CA GLY A 107 -21.30 10.00 3.47
C GLY A 107 -20.89 8.95 4.52
N LYS A 108 -19.81 8.20 4.26
CA LYS A 108 -19.21 7.23 5.18
C LYS A 108 -17.78 7.62 5.55
N THR A 109 -17.29 7.06 6.64
CA THR A 109 -15.87 7.14 7.00
C THR A 109 -15.14 5.92 6.45
N VAL A 110 -14.13 6.14 5.64
CA VAL A 110 -13.21 5.10 5.17
C VAL A 110 -11.95 5.16 6.02
N LYS A 111 -11.57 4.03 6.60
CA LYS A 111 -10.33 3.89 7.37
C LYS A 111 -9.46 2.85 6.70
N VAL A 112 -8.16 3.09 6.66
CA VAL A 112 -7.15 2.10 6.27
C VAL A 112 -6.16 1.92 7.42
N ARG A 113 -5.78 0.67 7.68
CA ARG A 113 -4.76 0.30 8.66
C ARG A 113 -3.76 -0.65 8.03
N ALA A 114 -2.49 -0.49 8.37
CA ALA A 114 -1.38 -1.30 7.90
C ALA A 114 -0.70 -2.00 9.08
N ALA A 115 -0.31 -3.25 8.88
CA ALA A 115 0.49 -4.03 9.81
C ALA A 115 1.48 -4.90 9.02
N ILE A 116 2.64 -5.19 9.59
CA ILE A 116 3.63 -6.10 9.00
C ILE A 116 4.31 -6.92 10.09
N GLY A 117 4.63 -8.17 9.78
CA GLY A 117 5.43 -9.03 10.65
C GLY A 117 6.88 -8.56 10.75
N THR A 118 7.63 -9.10 11.72
CA THR A 118 9.05 -8.77 11.96
C THR A 118 10.03 -9.76 11.34
N ALA A 119 9.55 -10.83 10.69
CA ALA A 119 10.38 -11.85 10.07
C ALA A 119 10.96 -11.38 8.72
N ASP A 120 12.03 -12.03 8.25
CA ASP A 120 12.58 -11.80 6.91
C ASP A 120 11.56 -12.16 5.80
N GLU A 121 10.69 -13.15 6.07
CA GLU A 121 9.52 -13.47 5.24
C GLU A 121 8.27 -12.85 5.88
N ALA A 122 8.20 -11.52 5.93
CA ALA A 122 7.06 -10.81 6.48
C ALA A 122 5.96 -10.56 5.44
N THR A 123 4.73 -10.79 5.86
CA THR A 123 3.52 -10.37 5.15
C THR A 123 3.05 -9.03 5.70
N ALA A 124 2.77 -8.08 4.80
CA ALA A 124 2.07 -6.85 5.13
C ALA A 124 0.56 -7.05 4.95
N THR A 125 -0.23 -6.68 5.96
CA THR A 125 -1.69 -6.76 5.94
C THR A 125 -2.26 -5.35 5.97
N TYR A 126 -3.20 -5.08 5.06
CA TYR A 126 -3.95 -3.83 5.02
C TYR A 126 -5.42 -4.10 5.26
N THR A 127 -6.02 -3.41 6.22
CA THR A 127 -7.44 -3.52 6.56
C THR A 127 -8.15 -2.24 6.16
N ILE A 128 -9.13 -2.35 5.27
CA ILE A 128 -9.98 -1.23 4.84
C ILE A 128 -11.36 -1.40 5.48
N ILE A 129 -11.84 -0.35 6.13
CA ILE A 129 -13.10 -0.34 6.87
C ILE A 129 -13.96 0.80 6.33
N PHE A 130 -15.21 0.50 5.96
CA PHE A 130 -16.23 1.46 5.55
C PHE A 130 -17.29 1.55 6.65
N GLU A 131 -17.33 2.67 7.38
CA GLU A 131 -18.26 2.96 8.50
C GLU A 131 -19.30 4.02 8.12
#